data_AF-A0A2E3MEX8-F1
#
_entry.id   AF-A0A2E3MEX8-F1
#
_cell.length_a   1.000
_cell.length_b   1.000
_cell.length_c   1.000
_cell.angle_alpha   90.00
_cell.angle_beta   90.00
_cell.angle_gamma   90.00
#
_symmetry.space_group_name_H-M   'P 1'
#
loop_
_entity.id
_entity.type
_entity.pdbx_description
1 polymer ?
#
loop_
_entity_poly.entity_id
_entity_poly.type
_entity_poly.pdbx_seq_one_letter_code
_entity_poly.pdbx_strand_id
1 'polypeptide(L)'
;MPEVSVREALELALTAHRENELGKARKIYEDVLKADPENVDSLHYLGLICHQEGKLEEGIEYMKKALKLAPDNTHYWQNIGSAYSQAEDYENAMDALKKSIELEPNNHIAYGNMVYALKKLERYPEAIEYGQQCLDIKDKFFCAAFNKLKSKPSLQLKKHPGAYAPQQKNVISFSLWGDNEFYTGGAIANAAIAPYLFPEWVCRFYCGKDVPQAVLEKLNKLGAEVMLVQQKNQGAFPGLAWRFLVSDDESVTRFICRDCDSRLSVQEKIAVDEWVASNKYFHILRDNIIHCELILAGMWGGIAGVIPNMQKLIEEFYTEDHAQFRDQGFLRTMIWPLIKDTAMTHDRYYRLGDTKGYSPYGERPGLLHIGGSEQWDLKRFS
;
A
#
# COMPACT_ATOMS: atom_id res chain seq x y z
N MET A 1 -22.45 16.89 -35.48
CA MET A 1 -21.66 17.17 -34.25
C MET A 1 -20.32 17.68 -34.73
N PRO A 2 -19.73 18.76 -34.18
CA PRO A 2 -18.40 19.15 -34.59
C PRO A 2 -17.48 17.95 -34.32
N GLU A 3 -16.65 17.59 -35.31
CA GLU A 3 -15.73 16.47 -35.26
C GLU A 3 -14.71 16.71 -34.15
N VAL A 4 -15.04 16.27 -32.94
CA VAL A 4 -14.03 16.04 -31.91
C VAL A 4 -13.08 15.01 -32.51
N SER A 5 -11.82 15.38 -32.69
CA SER A 5 -10.83 14.47 -33.24
C SER A 5 -10.72 13.22 -32.35
N VAL A 6 -10.32 12.07 -32.91
CA VAL A 6 -10.13 10.83 -32.12
C VAL A 6 -9.25 11.08 -30.90
N ARG A 7 -8.23 11.94 -31.04
CA ARG A 7 -7.36 12.36 -29.94
C ARG A 7 -8.11 13.09 -28.83
N GLU A 8 -8.89 14.11 -29.15
CA GLU A 8 -9.66 14.87 -28.16
C GLU A 8 -10.71 13.98 -27.48
N ALA A 9 -11.33 13.06 -28.22
CA ALA A 9 -12.25 12.09 -27.66
C ALA A 9 -11.56 11.17 -26.64
N LEU A 10 -10.35 10.67 -26.96
CA LEU A 10 -9.55 9.87 -26.04
C LEU A 10 -9.14 10.66 -24.78
N GLU A 11 -8.73 11.92 -24.92
CA GLU A 11 -8.39 12.77 -23.77
C GLU A 11 -9.60 12.98 -22.84
N LEU A 12 -10.79 13.20 -23.41
CA LEU A 12 -12.05 13.30 -22.65
C LEU A 12 -12.42 11.98 -21.96
N ALA A 13 -12.26 10.85 -22.65
CA ALA A 13 -12.54 9.52 -22.10
C ALA A 13 -11.60 9.19 -20.93
N LEU A 14 -10.31 9.51 -21.06
CA LEU A 14 -9.31 9.34 -20.00
C LEU A 14 -9.61 10.20 -18.79
N THR A 15 -10.04 11.44 -19.01
CA THR A 15 -10.44 12.34 -17.91
C THR A 15 -11.64 11.78 -17.17
N ALA A 16 -12.70 11.41 -17.89
CA ALA A 16 -13.88 10.78 -17.31
C ALA A 16 -13.54 9.47 -16.57
N HIS A 17 -12.61 8.66 -17.09
CA HIS A 17 -12.16 7.43 -16.44
C HIS A 17 -11.44 7.73 -15.12
N ARG A 18 -10.54 8.73 -15.10
CA ARG A 18 -9.85 9.18 -13.87
C ARG A 18 -10.82 9.73 -12.83
N GLU A 19 -11.88 10.39 -13.27
CA GLU A 19 -12.96 10.90 -12.41
C GLU A 19 -13.94 9.80 -11.95
N ASN A 20 -13.67 8.54 -12.31
CA ASN A 20 -14.52 7.37 -12.03
C ASN A 20 -15.94 7.48 -12.65
N GLU A 21 -16.12 8.31 -13.68
CA GLU A 21 -17.31 8.38 -14.52
C GLU A 21 -17.30 7.27 -15.57
N LEU A 22 -17.22 6.00 -15.13
CA LEU A 22 -16.95 4.84 -15.98
C LEU A 22 -17.93 4.70 -17.16
N GLY A 23 -19.22 4.97 -16.94
CA GLY A 23 -20.24 4.91 -18.00
C GLY A 23 -20.02 5.94 -19.12
N LYS A 24 -19.53 7.14 -18.77
CA LYS A 24 -19.20 8.19 -19.75
C LYS A 24 -17.93 7.84 -20.49
N ALA A 25 -16.89 7.41 -19.79
CA ALA A 25 -15.63 6.97 -20.39
C ALA A 25 -15.86 5.83 -21.40
N ARG A 26 -16.60 4.78 -20.97
CA ARG A 26 -17.00 3.65 -21.81
C ARG A 26 -17.68 4.10 -23.10
N LYS A 27 -18.70 4.96 -22.99
CA LYS A 27 -19.44 5.45 -24.16
C LYS A 27 -18.53 6.15 -25.16
N ILE A 28 -17.60 6.98 -24.68
CA ILE A 28 -16.67 7.69 -25.56
C ILE A 28 -15.72 6.70 -26.26
N TYR A 29 -15.15 5.73 -25.54
CA TYR A 29 -14.30 4.71 -26.17
C TYR A 29 -15.07 3.86 -27.20
N GLU A 30 -16.32 3.51 -26.93
CA GLU A 30 -17.18 2.80 -27.89
C GLU A 30 -17.48 3.65 -29.14
N ASP A 31 -17.70 4.95 -28.98
CA ASP A 31 -17.92 5.86 -30.10
C ASP A 31 -16.64 6.04 -30.94
N VAL A 32 -15.45 6.04 -30.31
CA VAL A 32 -14.17 5.99 -31.03
C VAL A 32 -14.05 4.70 -31.84
N LEU A 33 -14.38 3.54 -31.25
CA LEU A 33 -14.31 2.26 -31.96
C LEU A 33 -15.31 2.12 -33.10
N LYS A 34 -16.43 2.86 -33.11
CA LYS A 34 -17.32 2.91 -34.27
C LYS A 34 -16.69 3.61 -35.47
N ALA A 35 -15.84 4.60 -35.21
CA ALA A 35 -15.14 5.37 -36.25
C ALA A 35 -13.81 4.70 -36.65
N ASP A 36 -13.10 4.11 -35.68
CA ASP A 36 -11.81 3.42 -35.83
C ASP A 36 -11.83 2.10 -35.04
N PRO A 37 -12.32 0.99 -35.64
CA PRO A 37 -12.45 -0.30 -34.95
C PRO A 37 -11.14 -0.92 -34.44
N GLU A 38 -10.00 -0.47 -34.95
CA GLU A 38 -8.66 -0.94 -34.57
C GLU A 38 -7.94 0.06 -33.64
N ASN A 39 -8.68 1.03 -33.07
CA ASN A 39 -8.11 1.97 -32.12
C ASN A 39 -7.63 1.24 -30.84
N VAL A 40 -6.31 1.08 -30.74
CA VAL A 40 -5.69 0.23 -29.73
C VAL A 40 -5.93 0.74 -28.31
N ASP A 41 -5.88 2.06 -28.11
CA ASP A 41 -6.12 2.67 -26.80
C ASP A 41 -7.57 2.45 -26.35
N SER A 42 -8.55 2.66 -27.24
CA SER A 42 -9.96 2.46 -26.89
C SER A 42 -10.26 0.99 -26.56
N LEU A 43 -9.69 0.04 -27.33
CA LEU A 43 -9.77 -1.39 -27.01
C LEU A 43 -9.18 -1.67 -25.62
N HIS A 44 -7.99 -1.14 -25.34
CA HIS A 44 -7.32 -1.36 -24.06
C HIS A 44 -8.12 -0.81 -22.87
N TYR A 45 -8.56 0.46 -22.95
CA TYR A 45 -9.29 1.12 -21.85
C TYR A 45 -10.69 0.54 -21.64
N LEU A 46 -11.39 0.10 -22.70
CA LEU A 46 -12.62 -0.68 -22.52
C LEU A 46 -12.36 -2.00 -21.79
N GLY A 47 -11.25 -2.67 -22.09
CA GLY A 47 -10.78 -3.82 -21.34
C GLY A 47 -10.63 -3.52 -19.85
N LEU A 48 -9.97 -2.41 -19.52
CA LEU A 48 -9.79 -1.96 -18.14
C LEU A 48 -11.11 -1.60 -17.44
N ILE A 49 -12.06 -0.95 -18.14
CA ILE A 49 -13.38 -0.64 -17.58
C ILE A 49 -14.17 -1.95 -17.32
N CYS A 50 -14.17 -2.90 -18.26
CA CYS A 50 -14.80 -4.20 -18.05
C CYS A 50 -14.22 -4.92 -16.84
N HIS A 51 -12.90 -4.90 -16.67
CA HIS A 51 -12.22 -5.43 -15.48
C HIS A 51 -12.70 -4.71 -14.20
N GLN A 52 -12.76 -3.38 -14.18
CA GLN A 52 -13.26 -2.61 -13.03
C GLN A 52 -14.72 -2.91 -12.68
N GLU A 53 -15.54 -3.25 -13.67
CA GLU A 53 -16.95 -3.66 -13.50
C GLU A 53 -17.13 -5.15 -13.17
N GLY A 54 -16.05 -5.95 -13.11
CA GLY A 54 -16.09 -7.39 -12.87
C GLY A 54 -16.49 -8.24 -14.09
N LYS A 55 -16.54 -7.65 -15.29
CA LYS A 55 -16.80 -8.34 -16.56
C LYS A 55 -15.49 -8.87 -17.15
N LEU A 56 -14.91 -9.86 -16.49
CA LEU A 56 -13.52 -10.25 -16.70
C LEU A 56 -13.28 -10.80 -18.10
N GLU A 57 -14.14 -11.70 -18.59
CA GLU A 57 -13.98 -12.33 -19.90
C GLU A 57 -14.08 -11.32 -21.04
N GLU A 58 -15.09 -10.43 -20.97
CA GLU A 58 -15.25 -9.35 -21.94
C GLU A 58 -14.02 -8.43 -21.94
N GLY A 59 -13.51 -8.08 -20.75
CA GLY A 59 -12.33 -7.24 -20.61
C GLY A 59 -11.08 -7.87 -21.22
N ILE A 60 -10.87 -9.17 -20.99
CA ILE A 60 -9.76 -9.94 -21.56
C ILE A 60 -9.84 -9.97 -23.09
N GLU A 61 -11.02 -10.15 -23.68
CA GLU A 61 -11.19 -10.16 -25.13
C GLU A 61 -10.84 -8.80 -25.78
N TYR A 62 -11.22 -7.69 -25.15
CA TYR A 62 -10.80 -6.36 -25.59
C TYR A 62 -9.27 -6.18 -25.50
N MET A 63 -8.66 -6.60 -24.39
CA MET A 63 -7.20 -6.50 -24.22
C MET A 63 -6.42 -7.40 -25.20
N LYS A 64 -6.93 -8.59 -25.54
CA LYS A 64 -6.34 -9.46 -26.58
C LYS A 64 -6.34 -8.79 -27.95
N LYS A 65 -7.43 -8.11 -28.31
CA LYS A 65 -7.51 -7.35 -29.57
C LYS A 65 -6.49 -6.22 -29.59
N ALA A 66 -6.38 -5.46 -28.50
CA ALA A 66 -5.37 -4.40 -28.37
C ALA A 66 -3.94 -4.97 -28.51
N LEU A 67 -3.63 -6.08 -27.86
CA LEU A 67 -2.33 -6.74 -27.93
C LEU A 67 -2.00 -7.32 -29.31
N LYS A 68 -3.01 -7.80 -30.06
CA LYS A 68 -2.81 -8.25 -31.43
C LYS A 68 -2.33 -7.10 -32.33
N LEU A 69 -2.80 -5.89 -32.07
CA LEU A 69 -2.47 -4.69 -32.85
C LEU A 69 -1.20 -4.00 -32.36
N ALA A 70 -0.89 -4.08 -31.06
CA ALA A 70 0.31 -3.51 -30.45
C ALA A 70 1.01 -4.54 -29.53
N PRO A 71 1.68 -5.56 -30.10
CA PRO A 71 2.28 -6.65 -29.33
C PRO A 71 3.52 -6.22 -28.54
N ASP A 72 4.13 -5.08 -28.85
CA ASP A 72 5.33 -4.58 -28.17
C ASP A 72 5.01 -3.61 -27.02
N ASN A 73 3.73 -3.44 -26.68
CA ASN A 73 3.31 -2.57 -25.58
C ASN A 73 3.37 -3.32 -24.23
N THR A 74 4.42 -3.05 -23.45
CA THR A 74 4.64 -3.61 -22.11
C THR A 74 3.43 -3.44 -21.17
N HIS A 75 2.81 -2.25 -21.15
CA HIS A 75 1.70 -1.96 -20.24
C HIS A 75 0.47 -2.81 -20.54
N TYR A 76 0.22 -3.12 -21.80
CA TYR A 76 -0.90 -3.98 -22.18
C TYR A 76 -0.69 -5.42 -21.72
N TRP A 77 0.52 -5.96 -21.85
CA TRP A 77 0.88 -7.28 -21.32
C TRP A 77 0.76 -7.35 -19.80
N GLN A 78 1.23 -6.32 -19.10
CA GLN A 78 1.06 -6.22 -17.64
C GLN A 78 -0.42 -6.22 -17.23
N ASN A 79 -1.24 -5.42 -17.92
CA ASN A 79 -2.65 -5.23 -17.57
C ASN A 79 -3.50 -6.46 -17.90
N ILE A 80 -3.24 -7.15 -19.02
CA ILE A 80 -3.93 -8.41 -19.30
C ILE A 80 -3.49 -9.51 -18.33
N GLY A 81 -2.22 -9.54 -17.91
CA GLY A 81 -1.75 -10.47 -16.88
C GLY A 81 -2.44 -10.25 -15.52
N SER A 82 -2.69 -8.99 -15.15
CA SER A 82 -3.51 -8.64 -14.00
C SER A 82 -4.97 -9.10 -14.15
N ALA A 83 -5.57 -8.90 -15.34
CA ALA A 83 -6.93 -9.34 -15.64
C ALA A 83 -7.07 -10.87 -15.54
N TYR A 84 -6.12 -11.62 -16.11
CA TYR A 84 -6.06 -13.08 -15.97
C TYR A 84 -5.93 -13.52 -14.50
N SER A 85 -5.09 -12.84 -13.72
CA SER A 85 -4.94 -13.13 -12.28
C SER A 85 -6.23 -12.92 -11.50
N GLN A 86 -7.03 -11.90 -11.86
CA GLN A 86 -8.34 -11.67 -11.24
C GLN A 86 -9.38 -12.70 -11.67
N ALA A 87 -9.29 -13.18 -12.91
CA ALA A 87 -10.09 -14.29 -13.44
C ALA A 87 -9.61 -15.67 -12.94
N GLU A 88 -8.63 -15.71 -12.03
CA GLU A 88 -8.00 -16.92 -11.50
C GLU A 88 -7.31 -17.81 -12.54
N ASP A 89 -7.07 -17.27 -13.74
CA ASP A 89 -6.32 -17.92 -14.82
C ASP A 89 -4.82 -17.60 -14.67
N TYR A 90 -4.20 -18.20 -13.65
CA TYR A 90 -2.84 -17.85 -13.24
C TYR A 90 -1.77 -18.25 -14.27
N GLU A 91 -2.00 -19.28 -15.08
CA GLU A 91 -1.04 -19.69 -16.11
C GLU A 91 -0.98 -18.67 -17.26
N ASN A 92 -2.13 -18.25 -17.80
CA ASN A 92 -2.15 -17.17 -18.80
C ASN A 92 -1.68 -15.83 -18.22
N ALA A 93 -1.93 -15.58 -16.93
CA ALA A 93 -1.37 -14.43 -16.24
C ALA A 93 0.17 -14.46 -16.27
N MET A 94 0.77 -15.59 -15.92
CA MET A 94 2.23 -15.73 -15.93
C MET A 94 2.81 -15.54 -17.34
N ASP A 95 2.21 -16.11 -18.38
CA ASP A 95 2.69 -15.94 -19.76
C ASP A 95 2.68 -14.48 -20.20
N ALA A 96 1.58 -13.76 -19.91
CA ALA A 96 1.46 -12.34 -20.20
C ALA A 96 2.48 -11.49 -19.40
N LEU A 97 2.63 -11.77 -18.10
CA LEU A 97 3.56 -11.05 -17.24
C LEU A 97 5.02 -11.31 -17.64
N LYS A 98 5.34 -12.52 -18.07
CA LYS A 98 6.66 -12.85 -18.62
C LYS A 98 6.95 -12.04 -19.87
N LYS A 99 5.96 -11.88 -20.77
CA LYS A 99 6.10 -10.99 -21.95
C LYS A 99 6.34 -9.53 -21.57
N SER A 100 5.63 -9.03 -20.56
CA SER A 100 5.88 -7.68 -20.02
C SER A 100 7.32 -7.53 -19.50
N ILE A 101 7.83 -8.52 -18.76
CA ILE A 101 9.19 -8.51 -18.21
C ILE A 101 10.26 -8.64 -19.31
N GLU A 102 10.00 -9.43 -20.35
CA GLU A 102 10.88 -9.56 -21.53
C GLU A 102 11.04 -8.22 -22.27
N LEU A 103 9.94 -7.47 -22.42
CA LEU A 103 9.93 -6.15 -23.07
C LEU A 103 10.52 -5.05 -22.17
N GLU A 104 10.21 -5.07 -20.88
CA GLU A 104 10.73 -4.12 -19.90
C GLU A 104 11.21 -4.82 -18.62
N PRO A 105 12.51 -5.16 -18.54
CA PRO A 105 13.07 -5.88 -17.40
C PRO A 105 12.98 -5.14 -16.05
N ASN A 106 12.69 -3.84 -16.06
CA ASN A 106 12.53 -3.02 -14.85
C ASN A 106 11.04 -2.79 -14.46
N ASN A 107 10.09 -3.49 -15.09
CA ASN A 107 8.67 -3.34 -14.76
C ASN A 107 8.32 -4.06 -13.44
N HIS A 108 8.62 -3.42 -12.31
CA HIS A 108 8.33 -3.94 -10.97
C HIS A 108 6.86 -4.31 -10.73
N ILE A 109 5.90 -3.71 -11.45
CA ILE A 109 4.48 -4.07 -11.33
C ILE A 109 4.26 -5.48 -11.90
N ALA A 110 4.87 -5.80 -13.03
CA ALA A 110 4.80 -7.14 -13.61
C ALA A 110 5.44 -8.19 -12.70
N TYR A 111 6.59 -7.91 -12.08
CA TYR A 111 7.19 -8.80 -11.08
C TYR A 111 6.27 -9.01 -9.87
N GLY A 112 5.66 -7.95 -9.33
CA GLY A 112 4.71 -8.08 -8.21
C GLY A 112 3.49 -8.95 -8.54
N ASN A 113 2.91 -8.76 -9.73
CA ASN A 113 1.80 -9.58 -10.20
C ASN A 113 2.24 -11.04 -10.45
N MET A 114 3.48 -11.27 -10.91
CA MET A 114 4.05 -12.60 -11.11
C MET A 114 4.15 -13.35 -9.78
N VAL A 115 4.61 -12.69 -8.72
CA VAL A 115 4.65 -13.27 -7.36
C VAL A 115 3.26 -13.68 -6.90
N TYR A 116 2.25 -12.85 -7.16
CA TYR A 116 0.87 -13.19 -6.80
C TYR A 116 0.36 -14.44 -7.54
N ALA A 117 0.56 -14.52 -8.86
CA ALA A 117 0.17 -15.67 -9.65
C ALA A 117 0.91 -16.95 -9.22
N LEU A 118 2.23 -16.88 -9.05
CA LEU A 118 3.06 -17.99 -8.57
C LEU A 118 2.64 -18.47 -7.17
N LYS A 119 2.32 -17.54 -6.26
CA LYS A 119 1.81 -17.86 -4.93
C LYS A 119 0.49 -18.62 -4.99
N LYS A 120 -0.38 -18.27 -5.93
CA LYS A 120 -1.67 -18.95 -6.14
C LYS A 120 -1.54 -20.34 -6.76
N LEU A 121 -0.50 -20.53 -7.56
CA LEU A 121 -0.08 -21.85 -8.09
C LEU A 121 0.83 -22.63 -7.13
N GLU A 122 1.05 -22.15 -5.91
CA GLU A 122 1.91 -22.76 -4.88
C GLU A 122 3.39 -22.95 -5.32
N ARG A 123 3.83 -22.20 -6.32
CA ARG A 123 5.21 -22.20 -6.86
C ARG A 123 6.11 -21.27 -6.04
N TYR A 124 6.25 -21.56 -4.75
CA TYR A 124 6.89 -20.66 -3.79
C TYR A 124 8.37 -20.33 -4.08
N PRO A 125 9.25 -21.27 -4.48
CA PRO A 125 10.64 -20.93 -4.76
C PRO A 125 10.79 -19.86 -5.85
N GLU A 126 10.00 -19.98 -6.93
CA GLU A 126 9.98 -19.01 -8.02
C GLU A 126 9.39 -17.67 -7.57
N ALA A 127 8.31 -17.70 -6.78
CA ALA A 127 7.73 -16.48 -6.23
C ALA A 127 8.73 -15.70 -5.35
N ILE A 128 9.58 -16.38 -4.59
CA ILE A 128 10.63 -15.72 -3.79
C ILE A 128 11.67 -15.06 -4.70
N GLU A 129 12.09 -15.71 -5.79
CA GLU A 129 13.04 -15.13 -6.74
C GLU A 129 12.48 -13.86 -7.41
N TYR A 130 11.26 -13.95 -7.96
CA TYR A 130 10.59 -12.79 -8.56
C TYR A 130 10.31 -11.68 -7.55
N GLY A 131 10.02 -12.02 -6.30
CA GLY A 131 9.78 -11.05 -5.24
C GLY A 131 11.06 -10.30 -4.82
N GLN A 132 12.19 -11.00 -4.75
CA GLN A 132 13.49 -10.36 -4.52
C GLN A 132 13.82 -9.38 -5.66
N GLN A 133 13.65 -9.80 -6.91
CA GLN A 133 13.86 -8.94 -8.08
C GLN A 133 12.92 -7.72 -8.06
N CYS A 134 11.66 -7.91 -7.70
CA CYS A 134 10.69 -6.82 -7.54
C CYS A 134 11.20 -5.75 -6.56
N LEU A 135 11.67 -6.16 -5.38
CA LEU A 135 12.21 -5.26 -4.36
C LEU A 135 13.48 -4.55 -4.82
N ASP A 136 14.41 -5.26 -5.45
CA ASP A 136 15.66 -4.68 -5.96
C ASP A 136 15.40 -3.61 -7.04
N ILE A 137 14.48 -3.90 -7.96
CA ILE A 137 14.06 -2.96 -9.00
C ILE A 137 13.41 -1.73 -8.38
N LYS A 138 12.48 -1.92 -7.43
CA LYS A 138 11.84 -0.81 -6.72
C LYS A 138 12.86 0.05 -5.99
N ASP A 139 13.76 -0.55 -5.21
CA ASP A 139 14.80 0.17 -4.47
C ASP A 139 15.63 1.05 -5.40
N LYS A 140 16.17 0.44 -6.46
CA LYS A 140 16.98 1.16 -7.45
C LYS A 140 16.20 2.29 -8.11
N PHE A 141 14.98 2.01 -8.56
CA PHE A 141 14.16 2.97 -9.29
C PHE A 141 13.77 4.17 -8.42
N PHE A 142 13.18 3.93 -7.25
CA PHE A 142 12.68 5.00 -6.40
C PHE A 142 13.80 5.76 -5.70
N CYS A 143 14.92 5.12 -5.32
CA CYS A 143 16.08 5.85 -4.82
C CYS A 143 16.74 6.72 -5.90
N ALA A 144 16.81 6.25 -7.15
CA ALA A 144 17.32 7.06 -8.26
C ALA A 144 16.40 8.26 -8.55
N ALA A 145 15.08 8.09 -8.50
CA ALA A 145 14.11 9.17 -8.64
C ALA A 145 14.24 10.19 -7.50
N PHE A 146 14.28 9.72 -6.25
CA PHE A 146 14.44 10.57 -5.06
C PHE A 146 15.74 11.40 -5.11
N ASN A 147 16.84 10.80 -5.57
CA ASN A 147 18.11 11.49 -5.69
C ASN A 147 18.12 12.65 -6.69
N LYS A 148 17.18 12.67 -7.65
CA LYS A 148 17.02 13.74 -8.65
C LYS A 148 16.12 14.90 -8.17
N LEU A 149 15.47 14.78 -7.01
CA LEU A 149 14.65 15.87 -6.46
C LEU A 149 15.51 17.11 -6.21
N LYS A 150 15.01 18.28 -6.64
CA LYS A 150 15.72 19.57 -6.48
C LYS A 150 15.93 19.93 -5.01
N SER A 151 14.91 19.69 -4.19
CA SER A 151 14.92 19.92 -2.74
C SER A 151 14.58 18.62 -2.04
N LYS A 152 15.58 17.94 -1.47
CA LYS A 152 15.39 16.65 -0.80
C LYS A 152 15.12 16.86 0.69
N PRO A 153 14.10 16.19 1.26
CA PRO A 153 13.98 16.13 2.71
C PRO A 153 15.19 15.42 3.31
N SER A 154 15.54 15.78 4.54
CA SER A 154 16.63 15.15 5.30
C SER A 154 16.16 14.79 6.69
N LEU A 155 16.69 13.67 7.21
CA LEU A 155 16.35 13.19 8.54
C LEU A 155 16.96 14.11 9.61
N GLN A 156 16.18 14.37 10.66
CA GLN A 156 16.60 15.10 11.85
C GLN A 156 17.13 14.12 12.90
N LEU A 157 18.28 13.51 12.61
CA LEU A 157 18.88 12.49 13.48
C LEU A 157 19.30 13.10 14.83
N LYS A 158 18.70 12.60 15.92
CA LYS A 158 19.13 12.88 17.30
C LYS A 158 20.28 11.95 17.68
N LYS A 159 21.02 12.23 18.77
CA LYS A 159 22.17 11.42 19.22
C LYS A 159 21.84 9.95 19.50
N HIS A 160 20.61 9.62 19.92
CA HIS A 160 20.20 8.25 20.22
C HIS A 160 18.72 8.00 19.88
N PRO A 161 18.37 6.84 19.29
CA PRO A 161 17.00 6.50 18.87
C PRO A 161 15.98 6.29 20.01
N GLY A 162 16.44 6.18 21.26
CA GLY A 162 15.61 5.83 22.42
C GLY A 162 15.61 6.82 23.58
N ALA A 163 16.00 8.08 23.37
CA ALA A 163 15.96 9.09 24.42
C ALA A 163 14.51 9.55 24.66
N TYR A 164 13.89 9.08 25.74
CA TYR A 164 12.55 9.49 26.20
C TYR A 164 12.62 10.75 27.07
N ALA A 165 11.68 11.68 26.89
CA ALA A 165 11.35 12.71 27.87
C ALA A 165 10.13 12.27 28.73
N PRO A 166 9.94 12.82 29.95
CA PRO A 166 8.91 12.36 30.90
C PRO A 166 7.46 12.35 30.39
N GLN A 167 7.11 13.11 29.36
CA GLN A 167 5.76 13.13 28.76
C GLN A 167 5.63 12.29 27.48
N GLN A 168 6.70 11.65 27.02
CA GLN A 168 6.68 10.93 25.77
C GLN A 168 6.19 9.48 25.91
N LYS A 169 5.51 8.98 24.87
CA LYS A 169 4.96 7.62 24.83
C LYS A 169 5.28 6.91 23.52
N ASN A 170 5.08 5.60 23.49
CA ASN A 170 5.08 4.82 22.26
C ASN A 170 3.65 4.67 21.74
N VAL A 171 3.44 4.78 20.44
CA VAL A 171 2.11 4.80 19.84
C VAL A 171 1.95 3.73 18.76
N ILE A 172 0.89 2.95 18.85
CA ILE A 172 0.41 2.10 17.74
C ILE A 172 -0.64 2.90 16.99
N SER A 173 -0.33 3.35 15.78
CA SER A 173 -1.12 4.33 15.05
C SER A 173 -1.97 3.70 13.95
N PHE A 174 -3.24 4.09 13.92
CA PHE A 174 -4.27 3.61 13.00
C PHE A 174 -5.01 4.77 12.33
N SER A 175 -5.50 4.54 11.11
CA SER A 175 -6.50 5.39 10.46
C SER A 175 -7.86 4.69 10.51
N LEU A 176 -8.94 5.44 10.78
CA LEU A 176 -10.31 4.91 10.80
C LEU A 176 -11.30 5.91 10.23
N TRP A 177 -12.14 5.50 9.28
CA TRP A 177 -13.24 6.30 8.73
C TRP A 177 -14.39 5.38 8.32
N GLY A 178 -15.57 5.96 8.15
CA GLY A 178 -16.80 5.25 7.87
C GLY A 178 -17.27 4.33 9.00
N ASP A 179 -18.26 3.50 8.66
CA ASP A 179 -19.00 2.65 9.59
C ASP A 179 -18.85 1.14 9.31
N ASN A 180 -18.03 0.76 8.32
CA ASN A 180 -17.84 -0.65 7.97
C ASN A 180 -17.31 -1.44 9.18
N GLU A 181 -18.13 -2.39 9.62
CA GLU A 181 -17.91 -3.23 10.81
C GLU A 181 -16.57 -3.98 10.77
N PHE A 182 -16.10 -4.33 9.57
CA PHE A 182 -14.82 -4.97 9.39
C PHE A 182 -13.66 -4.14 9.97
N TYR A 183 -13.67 -2.83 9.71
CA TYR A 183 -12.63 -1.92 10.19
C TYR A 183 -12.93 -1.37 11.60
N THR A 184 -14.18 -1.04 11.90
CA THR A 184 -14.54 -0.51 13.23
C THR A 184 -14.42 -1.57 14.32
N GLY A 185 -14.86 -2.80 14.06
CA GLY A 185 -14.66 -3.94 14.94
C GLY A 185 -13.18 -4.32 15.05
N GLY A 186 -12.43 -4.27 13.94
CA GLY A 186 -10.98 -4.44 13.94
C GLY A 186 -10.24 -3.40 14.79
N ALA A 187 -10.65 -2.13 14.74
CA ALA A 187 -10.09 -1.09 15.59
C ALA A 187 -10.30 -1.40 17.09
N ILE A 188 -11.52 -1.78 17.46
CA ILE A 188 -11.88 -2.16 18.83
C ILE A 188 -11.08 -3.37 19.31
N ALA A 189 -10.93 -4.40 18.47
CA ALA A 189 -10.17 -5.60 18.80
C ALA A 189 -8.69 -5.27 19.07
N ASN A 190 -8.05 -4.45 18.22
CA ASN A 190 -6.67 -4.01 18.45
C ASN A 190 -6.53 -3.20 19.75
N ALA A 191 -7.44 -2.26 20.02
CA ALA A 191 -7.43 -1.49 21.26
C ALA A 191 -7.60 -2.39 22.51
N ALA A 192 -8.39 -3.45 22.41
CA ALA A 192 -8.60 -4.39 23.51
C ALA A 192 -7.39 -5.31 23.78
N ILE A 193 -6.66 -5.71 22.73
CA ILE A 193 -5.53 -6.64 22.83
C ILE A 193 -4.22 -5.90 23.17
N ALA A 194 -4.06 -4.66 22.71
CA ALA A 194 -2.81 -3.92 22.85
C ALA A 194 -2.26 -3.83 24.28
N PRO A 195 -3.05 -3.59 25.35
CA PRO A 195 -2.53 -3.56 26.72
C PRO A 195 -1.86 -4.87 27.17
N TYR A 196 -2.21 -6.01 26.56
CA TYR A 196 -1.64 -7.31 26.90
C TYR A 196 -0.40 -7.66 26.07
N LEU A 197 -0.38 -7.28 24.79
CA LEU A 197 0.74 -7.56 23.89
C LEU A 197 1.81 -6.46 23.92
N PHE A 198 1.40 -5.20 24.01
CA PHE A 198 2.23 -4.00 24.01
C PHE A 198 1.88 -3.09 25.20
N PRO A 199 2.10 -3.53 26.46
CA PRO A 199 1.71 -2.76 27.64
C PRO A 199 2.36 -1.36 27.73
N GLU A 200 3.54 -1.20 27.11
CA GLU A 200 4.30 0.06 27.05
C GLU A 200 3.88 0.99 25.90
N TRP A 201 2.84 0.62 25.15
CA TRP A 201 2.37 1.35 23.98
C TRP A 201 0.89 1.69 24.11
N VAL A 202 0.51 2.82 23.53
CA VAL A 202 -0.89 3.28 23.49
C VAL A 202 -1.39 3.20 22.06
N CYS A 203 -2.57 2.61 21.86
CA CYS A 203 -3.24 2.69 20.56
C CYS A 203 -3.75 4.11 20.32
N ARG A 204 -3.53 4.64 19.13
CA ARG A 204 -4.07 5.91 18.69
C ARG A 204 -4.77 5.77 17.34
N PHE A 205 -6.02 6.19 17.29
CA PHE A 205 -6.86 6.16 16.10
C PHE A 205 -7.08 7.58 15.58
N TYR A 206 -6.65 7.83 14.35
CA TYR A 206 -6.97 9.04 13.62
C TYR A 206 -8.30 8.83 12.90
N CYS A 207 -9.35 9.46 13.41
CA CYS A 207 -10.74 9.19 13.03
C CYS A 207 -11.33 10.28 12.13
N GLY A 208 -12.04 9.83 11.09
CA GLY A 208 -12.97 10.67 10.32
C GLY A 208 -14.22 11.04 11.13
N LYS A 209 -14.93 12.07 10.69
CA LYS A 209 -16.19 12.53 11.33
C LYS A 209 -17.36 11.56 11.16
N ASP A 210 -17.20 10.62 10.24
CA ASP A 210 -18.16 9.61 9.81
C ASP A 210 -18.02 8.29 10.59
N VAL A 211 -17.04 8.18 11.50
CA VAL A 211 -16.93 7.04 12.41
C VAL A 211 -18.06 7.09 13.46
N PRO A 212 -18.81 6.00 13.68
CA PRO A 212 -19.91 5.99 14.65
C PRO A 212 -19.46 6.36 16.06
N GLN A 213 -20.22 7.24 16.72
CA GLN A 213 -19.92 7.72 18.07
C GLN A 213 -19.72 6.59 19.10
N ALA A 214 -20.53 5.52 19.00
CA ALA A 214 -20.40 4.35 19.87
C ALA A 214 -19.03 3.65 19.74
N VAL A 215 -18.44 3.65 18.54
CA VAL A 215 -17.10 3.11 18.30
C VAL A 215 -16.06 3.98 18.99
N LEU A 216 -16.14 5.31 18.84
CA LEU A 216 -15.23 6.26 19.48
C LEU A 216 -15.25 6.14 21.01
N GLU A 217 -16.44 6.02 21.60
CA GLU A 217 -16.62 5.81 23.04
C GLU A 217 -16.02 4.49 23.51
N LYS A 218 -16.19 3.42 22.73
CA LYS A 218 -15.60 2.11 23.04
C LYS A 218 -14.07 2.15 23.00
N LEU A 219 -13.49 2.82 21.99
CA LEU A 219 -12.04 3.00 21.89
C LEU A 219 -11.47 3.76 23.10
N ASN A 220 -12.10 4.90 23.47
CA ASN A 220 -11.71 5.67 24.66
C ASN A 220 -11.83 4.82 25.94
N LYS A 221 -12.90 4.03 26.09
CA LYS A 221 -13.09 3.13 27.24
C LYS A 221 -12.00 2.06 27.35
N LEU A 222 -11.42 1.63 26.22
CA LEU A 222 -10.31 0.69 26.16
C LEU A 222 -8.94 1.36 26.41
N GLY A 223 -8.90 2.67 26.68
CA GLY A 223 -7.68 3.42 26.91
C GLY A 223 -6.94 3.84 25.64
N ALA A 224 -7.58 3.72 24.47
CA ALA A 224 -7.02 4.23 23.23
C ALA A 224 -7.22 5.74 23.09
N GLU A 225 -6.29 6.39 22.41
CA GLU A 225 -6.40 7.80 22.03
C GLU A 225 -7.20 7.94 20.73
N VAL A 226 -8.20 8.83 20.74
CA VAL A 226 -9.01 9.13 19.56
C VAL A 226 -8.71 10.56 19.09
N MET A 227 -8.15 10.68 17.89
CA MET A 227 -7.77 11.94 17.27
C MET A 227 -8.73 12.24 16.11
N LEU A 228 -9.62 13.21 16.26
CA LEU A 228 -10.50 13.61 15.16
C LEU A 228 -9.70 14.40 14.12
N VAL A 229 -9.70 13.93 12.88
CA VAL A 229 -8.99 14.58 11.78
C VAL A 229 -9.81 15.77 11.26
N GLN A 230 -9.21 16.96 11.29
CA GLN A 230 -9.88 18.21 10.88
C GLN A 230 -10.26 18.20 9.39
N GLN A 231 -11.32 18.94 9.02
CA GLN A 231 -11.85 18.97 7.64
C GLN A 231 -10.83 19.44 6.58
N LYS A 232 -9.89 20.34 6.93
CA LYS A 232 -8.81 20.77 6.02
C LYS A 232 -7.93 19.58 5.57
N ASN A 233 -7.81 18.56 6.42
CA ASN A 233 -7.06 17.34 6.20
C ASN A 233 -7.94 16.20 5.64
N GLN A 234 -9.21 16.45 5.30
CA GLN A 234 -10.10 15.46 4.69
C GLN A 234 -10.18 15.61 3.15
N GLY A 235 -9.91 16.80 2.61
CA GLY A 235 -9.95 17.06 1.16
C GLY A 235 -8.59 17.00 0.44
N ALA A 236 -7.49 17.32 1.14
CA ALA A 236 -6.14 17.36 0.56
C ALA A 236 -5.27 16.14 0.93
N PHE A 237 -5.76 15.27 1.82
CA PHE A 237 -4.94 14.25 2.48
C PHE A 237 -5.76 12.94 2.57
N PRO A 238 -5.28 11.83 1.98
CA PRO A 238 -6.06 10.59 1.95
C PRO A 238 -6.14 9.95 3.34
N GLY A 239 -7.31 9.41 3.70
CA GLY A 239 -7.55 8.79 5.00
C GLY A 239 -6.55 7.69 5.37
N LEU A 240 -6.07 6.95 4.36
CA LEU A 240 -5.03 5.94 4.49
C LEU A 240 -3.75 6.49 5.15
N ALA A 241 -3.38 7.75 4.91
CA ALA A 241 -2.15 8.32 5.43
C ALA A 241 -2.26 8.92 6.85
N TRP A 242 -3.46 9.01 7.45
CA TRP A 242 -3.62 9.76 8.73
C TRP A 242 -2.79 9.16 9.85
N ARG A 243 -2.63 7.83 9.86
CA ARG A 243 -1.74 7.10 10.78
C ARG A 243 -0.25 7.47 10.70
N PHE A 244 0.17 8.23 9.69
CA PHE A 244 1.55 8.71 9.59
C PHE A 244 1.77 10.02 10.35
N LEU A 245 0.69 10.77 10.66
CA LEU A 245 0.75 12.05 11.38
C LEU A 245 1.33 11.91 12.80
N VAL A 246 1.32 10.70 13.35
CA VAL A 246 1.99 10.38 14.62
C VAL A 246 3.49 10.74 14.59
N SER A 247 4.12 10.73 13.41
CA SER A 247 5.52 11.11 13.23
C SER A 247 5.81 12.57 13.59
N ASP A 248 4.79 13.44 13.59
CA ASP A 248 4.93 14.87 13.89
C ASP A 248 4.62 15.20 15.37
N ASP A 249 4.17 14.25 16.17
CA ASP A 249 3.76 14.48 17.56
C ASP A 249 4.97 14.46 18.52
N GLU A 250 5.27 15.61 19.12
CA GLU A 250 6.39 15.77 20.08
C GLU A 250 6.20 14.97 21.38
N SER A 251 4.96 14.61 21.73
CA SER A 251 4.62 13.72 22.85
C SER A 251 4.85 12.24 22.54
N VAL A 252 5.33 11.91 21.34
CA VAL A 252 5.62 10.53 20.94
C VAL A 252 7.14 10.35 20.84
N THR A 253 7.64 9.22 21.33
CA THR A 253 9.02 8.80 21.08
C THR A 253 9.07 7.86 19.89
N ARG A 254 8.30 6.78 19.93
CA ARG A 254 8.24 5.78 18.86
C ARG A 254 6.82 5.57 18.39
N PHE A 255 6.69 5.21 17.13
CA PHE A 255 5.42 4.81 16.56
C PHE A 255 5.58 3.56 15.70
N ILE A 256 4.51 2.78 15.60
CA ILE A 256 4.31 1.78 14.56
C ILE A 256 2.96 2.07 13.91
N CYS A 257 2.88 1.94 12.59
CA CYS A 257 1.65 2.13 11.82
C CYS A 257 1.01 0.77 11.55
N ARG A 258 -0.31 0.68 11.73
CA ARG A 258 -1.10 -0.54 11.52
C ARG A 258 -2.39 -0.24 10.79
N ASP A 259 -2.85 -1.21 10.02
CA ASP A 259 -4.19 -1.22 9.46
C ASP A 259 -5.18 -1.73 10.50
N CYS A 260 -6.41 -1.19 10.49
CA CYS A 260 -7.43 -1.56 11.47
C CYS A 260 -7.89 -3.01 11.34
N ASP A 261 -7.64 -3.68 10.21
CA ASP A 261 -8.03 -5.06 9.91
C ASP A 261 -6.95 -6.11 10.19
N SER A 262 -5.71 -5.68 10.47
CA SER A 262 -4.60 -6.55 10.88
C SER A 262 -4.49 -6.66 12.40
N ARG A 263 -4.41 -7.88 12.97
CA ARG A 263 -4.27 -8.03 14.43
C ARG A 263 -2.83 -7.87 14.88
N LEU A 264 -2.67 -7.16 15.99
CA LEU A 264 -1.43 -7.19 16.78
C LEU A 264 -1.13 -8.64 17.21
N SER A 265 0.14 -9.03 17.10
CA SER A 265 0.56 -10.41 17.34
C SER A 265 1.85 -10.51 18.18
N VAL A 266 2.09 -11.69 18.75
CA VAL A 266 3.34 -11.97 19.48
C VAL A 266 4.56 -11.93 18.55
N GLN A 267 4.43 -12.45 17.33
CA GLN A 267 5.50 -12.36 16.32
C GLN A 267 5.94 -10.92 16.08
N GLU A 268 4.95 -10.03 15.92
CA GLU A 268 5.20 -8.61 15.74
C GLU A 268 5.85 -7.98 16.97
N LYS A 269 5.33 -8.26 18.17
CA LYS A 269 5.89 -7.74 19.44
C LYS A 269 7.37 -8.06 19.58
N ILE A 270 7.77 -9.30 19.29
CA ILE A 270 9.17 -9.72 19.35
C ILE A 270 10.01 -8.89 18.36
N ALA A 271 9.56 -8.76 17.10
CA ALA A 271 10.29 -7.97 16.11
C ALA A 271 10.39 -6.48 16.50
N VAL A 272 9.34 -5.91 17.10
CA VAL A 272 9.33 -4.53 17.60
C VAL A 272 10.30 -4.37 18.77
N ASP A 273 10.35 -5.32 19.71
CA ASP A 273 11.28 -5.28 20.83
C ASP A 273 12.74 -5.36 20.38
N GLU A 274 13.03 -6.21 19.41
CA GLU A 274 14.36 -6.30 18.80
C GLU A 274 14.77 -4.98 18.15
N TRP A 275 13.84 -4.30 17.46
CA TRP A 275 14.08 -2.97 16.92
C TRP A 275 14.27 -1.92 18.03
N VAL A 276 13.41 -1.91 19.06
CA VAL A 276 13.50 -0.97 20.18
C VAL A 276 14.83 -1.09 20.93
N ALA A 277 15.36 -2.31 21.05
CA ALA A 277 16.66 -2.61 21.64
C ALA A 277 17.86 -2.30 20.72
N SER A 278 17.62 -2.01 19.44
CA SER A 278 18.65 -1.71 18.46
C SER A 278 19.04 -0.22 18.43
N ASN A 279 20.03 0.12 17.61
CA ASN A 279 20.42 1.50 17.31
C ASN A 279 19.75 2.06 16.04
N LYS A 280 18.71 1.41 15.53
CA LYS A 280 18.02 1.76 14.27
C LYS A 280 16.86 2.71 14.55
N TYR A 281 16.64 3.66 13.64
CA TYR A 281 15.63 4.70 13.81
C TYR A 281 14.25 4.26 13.32
N PHE A 282 14.21 3.30 12.40
CA PHE A 282 13.00 2.84 11.75
C PHE A 282 12.92 1.32 11.74
N HIS A 283 11.70 0.82 11.57
CA HIS A 283 11.40 -0.60 11.55
C HIS A 283 10.46 -0.91 10.39
N ILE A 284 10.75 -1.99 9.68
CA ILE A 284 9.95 -2.47 8.55
C ILE A 284 9.73 -3.97 8.74
N LEU A 285 8.52 -4.43 8.43
CA LEU A 285 8.12 -5.83 8.57
C LEU A 285 7.60 -6.37 7.23
N ARG A 286 8.04 -7.58 6.85
CA ARG A 286 7.51 -8.35 5.71
C ARG A 286 7.51 -9.84 6.02
N ASP A 287 6.35 -10.44 6.22
CA ASP A 287 6.26 -11.84 6.65
C ASP A 287 5.43 -12.75 5.72
N ASN A 288 4.96 -12.22 4.59
CA ASN A 288 4.27 -12.98 3.55
C ASN A 288 5.04 -12.91 2.22
N ILE A 289 4.95 -13.95 1.40
CA ILE A 289 5.59 -13.98 0.09
C ILE A 289 5.05 -12.86 -0.82
N ILE A 290 3.79 -12.47 -0.71
CA ILE A 290 3.26 -11.37 -1.53
C ILE A 290 3.72 -9.98 -1.07
N HIS A 291 4.44 -9.87 0.05
CA HIS A 291 4.97 -8.61 0.58
C HIS A 291 6.19 -8.11 -0.21
N CYS A 292 6.01 -7.88 -1.51
CA CYS A 292 7.04 -7.39 -2.42
C CYS A 292 6.99 -5.86 -2.54
N GLU A 293 6.91 -5.16 -1.41
CA GLU A 293 6.90 -3.70 -1.35
C GLU A 293 7.94 -3.18 -0.37
N LEU A 294 8.57 -2.06 -0.70
CA LEU A 294 9.69 -1.49 0.06
C LEU A 294 9.28 -1.16 1.50
N ILE A 295 8.09 -0.59 1.69
CA ILE A 295 7.49 -0.36 3.00
C ILE A 295 6.00 -0.67 2.87
N LEU A 296 5.48 -1.60 3.67
CA LEU A 296 4.03 -1.80 3.79
C LEU A 296 3.44 -0.78 4.76
N ALA A 297 2.37 -0.10 4.35
CA ALA A 297 1.85 1.08 5.02
C ALA A 297 1.29 0.79 6.42
N GLY A 298 0.74 -0.41 6.63
CA GLY A 298 0.35 -0.92 7.94
C GLY A 298 1.43 -1.76 8.63
N MET A 299 2.69 -1.76 8.15
CA MET A 299 3.76 -2.60 8.72
C MET A 299 5.13 -1.93 8.77
N TRP A 300 5.15 -0.71 9.28
CA TRP A 300 6.38 0.04 9.52
C TRP A 300 6.27 0.93 10.76
N GLY A 301 7.41 1.41 11.24
CA GLY A 301 7.48 2.30 12.39
C GLY A 301 8.76 3.12 12.42
N GLY A 302 8.82 4.04 13.36
CA GLY A 302 9.94 4.97 13.48
C GLY A 302 9.93 5.75 14.78
N ILE A 303 10.86 6.69 14.85
CA ILE A 303 10.96 7.64 15.95
C ILE A 303 10.35 8.96 15.51
N ALA A 304 9.42 9.48 16.31
CA ALA A 304 8.73 10.72 16.00
C ALA A 304 9.71 11.91 16.01
N GLY A 305 9.48 12.86 15.11
CA GLY A 305 10.32 14.03 14.88
C GLY A 305 11.64 13.78 14.16
N VAL A 306 11.92 12.55 13.71
CA VAL A 306 13.14 12.24 12.92
C VAL A 306 12.89 12.44 11.42
N ILE A 307 11.72 12.04 10.92
CA ILE A 307 11.28 12.43 9.58
C ILE A 307 10.87 13.91 9.65
N PRO A 308 11.28 14.77 8.70
CA PRO A 308 10.82 16.15 8.66
C PRO A 308 9.29 16.17 8.46
N ASN A 309 8.64 17.27 8.84
CA ASN A 309 7.19 17.40 8.96
C ASN A 309 6.39 16.52 7.96
N MET A 310 5.85 15.43 8.48
CA MET A 310 5.19 14.37 7.72
C MET A 310 3.95 14.90 7.02
N GLN A 311 3.15 15.74 7.71
CA GLN A 311 1.98 16.35 7.11
C GLN A 311 2.33 17.12 5.83
N LYS A 312 3.36 17.97 5.89
CA LYS A 312 3.83 18.75 4.75
C LYS A 312 4.34 17.86 3.62
N LEU A 313 5.09 16.80 3.92
CA LEU A 313 5.57 15.85 2.90
C LEU A 313 4.39 15.18 2.17
N ILE A 314 3.35 14.80 2.90
CA ILE A 314 2.16 14.19 2.33
C ILE A 314 1.40 15.21 1.48
N GLU A 315 1.18 16.43 1.99
CA GLU A 315 0.52 17.51 1.25
C GLU A 315 1.25 17.81 -0.07
N GLU A 316 2.57 17.98 -0.04
CA GLU A 316 3.38 18.21 -1.24
C GLU A 316 3.26 17.03 -2.22
N PHE A 317 3.36 15.78 -1.73
CA PHE A 317 3.22 14.59 -2.57
C PHE A 317 1.84 14.51 -3.24
N TYR A 318 0.73 14.81 -2.57
CA TYR A 318 -0.59 14.65 -3.16
C TYR A 318 -1.03 15.82 -4.07
N THR A 319 -0.34 16.96 -4.03
CA THR A 319 -0.64 18.11 -4.91
C THR A 319 -0.17 17.95 -6.37
N GLU A 320 0.79 17.07 -6.66
CA GLU A 320 1.38 16.92 -8.01
C GLU A 320 0.63 15.94 -8.93
N ASP A 321 -0.71 15.84 -8.82
CA ASP A 321 -1.54 14.86 -9.57
C ASP A 321 -1.13 13.38 -9.32
N HIS A 322 -0.61 13.11 -8.12
CA HIS A 322 -0.34 11.77 -7.61
C HIS A 322 -1.59 11.11 -7.01
N ALA A 323 -2.79 11.57 -7.37
CA ALA A 323 -4.08 11.10 -6.84
C ALA A 323 -4.30 9.59 -7.01
N GLN A 324 -3.57 8.96 -7.93
CA GLN A 324 -3.60 7.52 -8.19
C GLN A 324 -2.73 6.70 -7.22
N PHE A 325 -1.83 7.34 -6.47
CA PHE A 325 -0.93 6.66 -5.54
C PHE A 325 -1.56 6.55 -4.15
N ARG A 326 -1.80 5.30 -3.73
CA ARG A 326 -2.15 4.98 -2.33
C ARG A 326 -0.98 5.36 -1.39
N ASP A 327 -1.22 5.29 -0.09
CA ASP A 327 -0.20 5.42 0.97
C ASP A 327 1.12 4.67 0.66
N GLN A 328 1.04 3.49 0.04
CA GLN A 328 2.17 2.73 -0.48
C GLN A 328 3.09 3.51 -1.43
N GLY A 329 2.52 4.30 -2.33
CA GLY A 329 3.25 5.10 -3.31
C GLY A 329 4.03 6.25 -2.68
N PHE A 330 3.42 6.93 -1.69
CA PHE A 330 4.10 7.92 -0.88
C PHE A 330 5.30 7.29 -0.14
N LEU A 331 5.07 6.16 0.54
CA LEU A 331 6.11 5.50 1.32
C LEU A 331 7.28 5.04 0.45
N ARG A 332 7.04 4.38 -0.69
CA ARG A 332 8.13 3.89 -1.55
C ARG A 332 8.92 5.02 -2.23
N THR A 333 8.27 6.15 -2.52
CA THR A 333 8.87 7.25 -3.28
C THR A 333 9.60 8.25 -2.37
N MET A 334 8.99 8.59 -1.24
CA MET A 334 9.50 9.64 -0.35
C MET A 334 10.16 9.10 0.91
N ILE A 335 9.54 8.11 1.56
CA ILE A 335 9.99 7.64 2.89
C ILE A 335 11.10 6.59 2.77
N TRP A 336 10.95 5.59 1.92
CA TRP A 336 11.93 4.52 1.77
C TRP A 336 13.34 5.04 1.43
N PRO A 337 13.53 5.89 0.40
CA PRO A 337 14.86 6.42 0.10
C PRO A 337 15.45 7.24 1.24
N LEU A 338 14.60 7.83 2.09
CA LEU A 338 15.01 8.64 3.23
C LEU A 338 15.44 7.79 4.43
N ILE A 339 14.80 6.64 4.67
CA ILE A 339 14.99 5.85 5.90
C ILE A 339 15.83 4.59 5.74
N LYS A 340 15.99 4.05 4.52
CA LYS A 340 16.52 2.69 4.27
C LYS A 340 17.83 2.36 4.99
N ASP A 341 18.77 3.31 5.07
CA ASP A 341 20.09 3.09 5.68
C ASP A 341 20.06 3.10 7.22
N THR A 342 18.95 3.53 7.80
CA THR A 342 18.72 3.64 9.26
C THR A 342 17.57 2.74 9.75
N ALA A 343 16.99 1.94 8.86
CA ALA A 343 15.92 1.02 9.16
C ALA A 343 16.47 -0.37 9.55
N MET A 344 15.79 -1.03 10.50
CA MET A 344 15.88 -2.47 10.71
C MET A 344 14.71 -3.13 9.97
N THR A 345 15.00 -4.10 9.11
CA THR A 345 13.94 -4.85 8.42
C THR A 345 13.85 -6.26 8.98
N HIS A 346 12.65 -6.69 9.38
CA HIS A 346 12.37 -8.11 9.57
C HIS A 346 11.66 -8.62 8.33
N ASP A 347 12.29 -9.59 7.65
CA ASP A 347 11.76 -10.17 6.42
C ASP A 347 11.85 -11.69 6.47
N ARG A 348 10.74 -12.36 6.18
CA ARG A 348 10.69 -13.82 6.14
C ARG A 348 11.35 -14.36 4.89
N TYR A 349 11.13 -13.74 3.74
CA TYR A 349 11.44 -14.32 2.42
C TYR A 349 12.54 -13.58 1.67
N TYR A 350 12.60 -12.26 1.80
CA TYR A 350 13.47 -11.41 1.00
C TYR A 350 14.66 -10.88 1.80
N ARG A 351 15.68 -10.39 1.11
CA ARG A 351 16.90 -9.83 1.69
C ARG A 351 17.20 -8.50 0.99
N LEU A 352 16.74 -7.40 1.58
CA LEU A 352 16.96 -6.05 1.06
C LEU A 352 17.57 -5.15 2.14
N GLY A 353 18.78 -4.65 1.92
CA GLY A 353 19.49 -3.83 2.91
C GLY A 353 19.78 -4.58 4.21
N ASP A 354 19.67 -3.89 5.35
CA ASP A 354 19.86 -4.47 6.68
C ASP A 354 18.61 -5.26 7.11
N THR A 355 18.51 -6.49 6.60
CA THR A 355 17.40 -7.42 6.83
C THR A 355 17.78 -8.55 7.77
N LYS A 356 16.89 -8.85 8.72
CA LYS A 356 16.94 -9.97 9.63
C LYS A 356 15.73 -10.89 9.43
N GLY A 357 15.90 -12.20 9.65
CA GLY A 357 14.78 -13.14 9.73
C GLY A 357 13.97 -12.94 11.01
N TYR A 358 12.71 -13.39 10.99
CA TYR A 358 11.87 -13.40 12.20
C TYR A 358 12.36 -14.44 13.22
N SER A 359 12.12 -14.15 14.50
CA SER A 359 12.21 -15.15 15.57
C SER A 359 11.28 -16.34 15.30
N PRO A 360 11.69 -17.58 15.62
CA PRO A 360 10.79 -18.73 15.55
C PRO A 360 9.70 -18.68 16.62
N TYR A 361 9.84 -17.85 17.65
CA TYR A 361 8.84 -17.68 18.69
C TYR A 361 7.70 -16.76 18.25
N GLY A 362 6.48 -17.11 18.65
CA GLY A 362 5.28 -16.33 18.30
C GLY A 362 4.85 -16.49 16.85
N GLU A 363 5.47 -17.40 16.09
CA GLU A 363 5.13 -17.67 14.70
C GLU A 363 3.65 -18.03 14.54
N ARG A 364 3.02 -17.38 13.56
CA ARG A 364 1.61 -17.62 13.24
C ARG A 364 1.45 -18.89 12.40
N PRO A 365 0.32 -19.62 12.54
CA PRO A 365 0.00 -20.73 11.64
C PRO A 365 0.04 -20.28 10.16
N GLY A 366 0.58 -21.13 9.27
CA GLY A 366 1.19 -20.72 7.99
C GLY A 366 0.37 -19.95 6.96
N LEU A 367 -0.95 -19.78 7.14
CA LEU A 367 -1.78 -18.92 6.27
C LEU A 367 -1.96 -17.51 6.83
N LEU A 368 -1.64 -17.28 8.10
CA LEU A 368 -1.76 -15.99 8.77
C LEU A 368 -0.42 -15.25 8.71
N HIS A 369 -0.50 -13.96 8.43
CA HIS A 369 0.64 -13.05 8.45
C HIS A 369 0.27 -11.78 9.22
N ILE A 370 1.24 -10.99 9.66
CA ILE A 370 1.07 -9.80 10.51
C ILE A 370 0.19 -8.76 9.83
N GLY A 371 0.33 -8.58 8.51
CA GLY A 371 -0.53 -7.70 7.71
C GLY A 371 -1.78 -8.38 7.14
N GLY A 372 -2.10 -9.59 7.61
CA GLY A 372 -3.22 -10.38 7.11
C GLY A 372 -4.53 -9.90 7.72
N SER A 373 -5.57 -9.82 6.89
CA SER A 373 -6.88 -9.40 7.34
C SER A 373 -7.57 -10.57 8.07
N GLU A 374 -7.92 -10.36 9.35
CA GLU A 374 -8.47 -11.43 10.20
C GLU A 374 -9.97 -11.27 10.37
N GLN A 375 -10.74 -12.02 9.58
CA GLN A 375 -12.21 -11.99 9.62
C GLN A 375 -12.83 -12.72 10.82
N TRP A 376 -12.06 -13.54 11.53
CA TRP A 376 -12.59 -14.49 12.53
C TRP A 376 -12.90 -13.86 13.90
N ASP A 377 -12.37 -12.67 14.20
CA ASP A 377 -12.43 -12.08 15.55
C ASP A 377 -13.67 -11.23 15.84
N LEU A 378 -14.38 -10.77 14.80
CA LEU A 378 -15.42 -9.73 14.95
C LEU A 378 -16.59 -10.15 15.85
N LYS A 379 -16.94 -11.45 15.88
CA LYS A 379 -18.05 -11.98 16.69
C LYS A 379 -17.73 -12.15 18.19
N ARG A 380 -16.48 -12.00 18.61
CA ARG A 380 -16.06 -12.24 20.00
C ARG A 380 -15.98 -10.96 20.84
N PHE A 381 -15.97 -9.80 20.20
CA PHE A 381 -15.78 -8.49 20.87
C PHE A 381 -16.97 -7.53 20.72
N SER A 382 -18.00 -7.92 19.95
CA SER A 382 -19.35 -7.34 19.97
C SER A 382 -20.11 -7.78 21.22
#